data_AF-A0A1M2W6Y4-F1
#
_entry.id   AF-A0A1M2W6Y4-F1
#
_cell.length_a   1.000
_cell.length_b   1.000
_cell.length_c   1.000
_cell.angle_alpha   90.00
_cell.angle_beta   90.00
_cell.angle_gamma   90.00
#
_symmetry.space_group_name_H-M   'P 1'
#
loop_
_entity.id
_entity.type
_entity.pdbx_description
1 polymer ?
#
loop_
_entity_poly.entity_id
_entity_poly.type
_entity_poly.pdbx_seq_one_letter_code
_entity_poly.pdbx_strand_id
1 'polypeptide(L)'
;MSQVSTIADWAPSTGVSLFTRVYSALRSSYVMFVVDNPLSWTFGFRGQNAQDDVEGPYYIPGSPYKQIEDGKAVMASTEYLKKYGPFLFLFDVKDAKGDPVPNATLDWWQADSDGGYYFRSWTLRGKVTTDAHGRAEVLSVNPGEYGIPLMGKRSGHVHLNISGSAGKHRFMTTQVYVCEGNRSEGVQKDMANFMRAPRAGNLATCWSLPAANGGQRFGDFPQLPKADTETAKRIDWWNAKLKERGVEREVLAVGQKDFKLTLL
;
A
#
# COMPACT_ATOMS: atom_id res chain seq x y z
N MET A 1 -4.06 13.43 21.95
CA MET A 1 -3.54 12.17 22.49
C MET A 1 -3.56 11.15 21.35
N SER A 2 -2.42 10.93 20.70
CA SER A 2 -2.26 9.84 19.76
C SER A 2 -2.45 8.55 20.54
N GLN A 3 -3.53 7.81 20.27
CA GLN A 3 -3.60 6.41 20.70
C GLN A 3 -2.43 5.71 20.01
N VAL A 4 -1.33 5.56 20.74
CA VAL A 4 -0.37 4.49 20.48
C VAL A 4 -1.21 3.24 20.60
N SER A 5 -1.48 2.58 19.48
CA SER A 5 -2.07 1.24 19.48
C SER A 5 -1.25 0.43 20.47
N THR A 6 -1.85 0.11 21.61
CA THR A 6 -1.16 -0.69 22.61
C THR A 6 -0.68 -1.95 21.90
N ILE A 7 0.59 -2.29 22.15
CA ILE A 7 1.31 -3.42 21.57
C ILE A 7 0.51 -4.73 21.67
N ALA A 8 -0.56 -4.81 22.46
CA ALA A 8 -1.43 -5.98 22.61
C ALA A 8 -2.09 -6.45 21.29
N ASP A 9 -2.59 -5.57 20.43
CA ASP A 9 -3.35 -5.96 19.23
C ASP A 9 -2.79 -5.37 17.92
N TRP A 10 -2.48 -6.23 16.96
CA TRP A 10 -2.09 -5.83 15.61
C TRP A 10 -3.31 -5.41 14.80
N ALA A 11 -3.31 -4.14 14.35
CA ALA A 11 -4.35 -3.56 13.51
C ALA A 11 -5.80 -3.84 14.01
N PRO A 12 -6.14 -3.45 15.26
CA PRO A 12 -7.45 -3.74 15.83
C PRO A 12 -8.56 -3.11 14.99
N SER A 13 -9.70 -3.81 14.91
CA SER A 13 -10.89 -3.31 14.22
C SER A 13 -11.46 -2.11 14.98
N THR A 14 -11.10 -0.92 14.51
CA THR A 14 -11.53 0.36 15.06
C THR A 14 -12.50 1.00 14.10
N GLY A 15 -13.63 1.48 14.62
CA GLY A 15 -14.70 2.05 13.82
C GLY A 15 -14.36 3.41 13.19
N VAL A 16 -14.91 3.67 12.01
CA VAL A 16 -14.91 5.00 11.40
C VAL A 16 -16.23 5.69 11.75
N SER A 17 -16.16 6.90 12.30
CA SER A 17 -17.36 7.64 12.73
C SER A 17 -18.33 7.88 11.57
N LEU A 18 -19.63 8.08 11.85
CA LEU A 18 -20.60 8.44 10.82
C LEU A 18 -20.24 9.76 10.13
N PHE A 19 -19.83 10.76 10.91
CA PHE A 19 -19.39 12.05 10.38
C PHE A 19 -18.23 11.90 9.39
N THR A 20 -17.19 11.16 9.77
CA THR A 20 -16.02 10.90 8.91
C THR A 20 -16.43 10.21 7.62
N ARG A 21 -17.35 9.23 7.68
CA ARG A 21 -17.85 8.52 6.48
C ARG A 21 -18.60 9.45 5.53
N VAL A 22 -19.51 10.27 6.03
CA VAL A 22 -20.27 11.24 5.21
C VAL A 22 -19.34 12.27 4.59
N TYR A 23 -18.41 12.83 5.39
CA TYR A 23 -17.40 13.75 4.91
C TYR A 23 -16.53 13.12 3.81
N SER A 24 -16.09 11.87 4.00
CA SER A 24 -15.29 11.14 3.01
C SER A 24 -16.05 10.95 1.72
N ALA A 25 -17.34 10.60 1.76
CA ALA A 25 -18.15 10.45 0.56
C ALA A 25 -18.24 11.76 -0.24
N LEU A 26 -18.52 12.89 0.43
CA LEU A 26 -18.57 14.22 -0.21
C LEU A 26 -17.22 14.62 -0.80
N ARG A 27 -16.14 14.42 -0.05
CA ARG A 27 -14.77 14.69 -0.51
C ARG A 27 -14.42 13.84 -1.72
N SER A 28 -14.69 12.54 -1.68
CA SER A 28 -14.41 11.63 -2.78
C SER A 28 -15.18 12.03 -4.04
N SER A 29 -16.42 12.50 -3.93
CA SER A 29 -17.15 13.07 -5.08
C SER A 29 -16.41 14.28 -5.65
N TYR A 30 -15.99 15.23 -4.82
CA TYR A 30 -15.19 16.37 -5.29
C TYR A 30 -13.88 15.93 -5.96
N VAL A 31 -13.13 15.01 -5.35
CA VAL A 31 -11.88 14.49 -5.92
C VAL A 31 -12.13 13.86 -7.29
N MET A 32 -13.13 12.98 -7.42
CA MET A 32 -13.40 12.28 -8.67
C MET A 32 -13.86 13.21 -9.81
N PHE A 33 -14.68 14.23 -9.51
CA PHE A 33 -15.23 15.12 -10.54
C PHE A 33 -14.39 16.36 -10.83
N VAL A 34 -13.57 16.80 -9.88
CA VAL A 34 -12.81 18.05 -10.00
C VAL A 34 -11.31 17.79 -10.04
N VAL A 35 -10.77 16.98 -9.12
CA VAL A 35 -9.31 16.80 -8.98
C VAL A 35 -8.78 15.76 -9.97
N ASP A 36 -9.35 14.56 -10.00
CA ASP A 36 -8.91 13.40 -10.79
C ASP A 36 -9.74 13.21 -12.09
N ASN A 37 -10.33 14.29 -12.63
CA ASN A 37 -11.09 14.22 -13.88
C ASN A 37 -10.18 14.08 -15.12
N PRO A 38 -10.66 13.54 -16.26
CA PRO A 38 -9.84 13.32 -17.45
C PRO A 38 -9.07 14.55 -17.96
N LEU A 39 -9.66 15.74 -17.87
CA LEU A 39 -9.02 16.98 -18.33
C LEU A 39 -7.85 17.37 -17.43
N SER A 40 -7.95 17.18 -16.11
CA SER A 40 -6.86 17.52 -15.19
C SER A 40 -5.61 16.68 -15.44
N TRP A 41 -5.79 15.40 -15.78
CA TRP A 41 -4.71 14.50 -16.20
C TRP A 41 -4.17 14.87 -17.58
N THR A 42 -5.05 15.18 -18.54
CA THR A 42 -4.66 15.51 -19.92
C THR A 42 -3.86 16.81 -19.99
N PHE A 43 -4.23 17.82 -19.21
CA PHE A 43 -3.56 19.13 -19.21
C PHE A 43 -2.43 19.24 -18.16
N GLY A 44 -2.08 18.17 -17.46
CA GLY A 44 -0.94 18.16 -16.53
C GLY A 44 -1.17 18.89 -15.19
N PHE A 45 -2.42 19.21 -14.85
CA PHE A 45 -2.78 19.66 -13.50
C PHE A 45 -2.69 18.53 -12.47
N ARG A 46 -2.81 17.27 -12.94
CA ARG A 46 -2.48 16.04 -12.21
C ARG A 46 -1.36 15.29 -12.92
N GLY A 47 -0.71 14.36 -12.21
CA GLY A 47 0.31 13.51 -12.82
C GLY A 47 1.66 14.19 -13.02
N GLN A 48 2.00 15.20 -12.22
CA GLN A 48 3.25 15.98 -12.36
C GLN A 48 4.48 15.15 -12.00
N ASN A 49 4.34 14.19 -11.09
CA ASN A 49 5.32 13.14 -10.86
C ASN A 49 4.94 11.90 -11.69
N ALA A 50 5.93 11.20 -12.26
CA ALA A 50 5.68 9.99 -13.04
C ALA A 50 4.97 8.89 -12.24
N GLN A 51 5.15 8.88 -10.91
CA GLN A 51 4.53 7.94 -9.98
C GLN A 51 3.16 8.40 -9.48
N ASP A 52 2.73 9.62 -9.80
CA ASP A 52 1.39 10.08 -9.40
C ASP A 52 0.31 9.21 -10.04
N ASP A 53 -0.67 8.85 -9.23
CA ASP A 53 -1.81 8.04 -9.61
C ASP A 53 -3.12 8.64 -9.07
N VAL A 54 -4.25 8.12 -9.56
CA VAL A 54 -5.57 8.55 -9.08
C VAL A 54 -5.74 8.14 -7.61
N GLU A 55 -6.38 8.99 -6.83
CA GLU A 55 -6.74 8.64 -5.45
C GLU A 55 -7.89 7.62 -5.45
N GLY A 56 -8.81 7.78 -6.39
CA GLY A 56 -10.02 6.99 -6.45
C GLY A 56 -11.03 7.33 -5.35
N PRO A 57 -12.18 6.65 -5.33
CA PRO A 57 -13.32 7.05 -4.52
C PRO A 57 -13.25 6.62 -3.05
N TYR A 58 -12.27 5.80 -2.67
CA TYR A 58 -12.30 5.04 -1.42
C TYR A 58 -11.33 5.51 -0.33
N TYR A 59 -10.68 6.65 -0.52
CA TYR A 59 -9.88 7.26 0.54
C TYR A 59 -10.75 7.78 1.69
N ILE A 60 -10.31 7.55 2.93
CA ILE A 60 -10.95 8.05 4.15
C ILE A 60 -9.87 8.80 4.95
N PRO A 61 -9.93 10.13 5.05
CA PRO A 61 -8.93 10.89 5.79
C PRO A 61 -9.01 10.63 7.29
N GLY A 62 -7.85 10.72 7.94
CA GLY A 62 -7.76 10.59 9.40
C GLY A 62 -7.52 9.16 9.87
N SER A 63 -7.00 8.28 9.02
CA SER A 63 -6.56 6.94 9.41
C SER A 63 -5.55 7.02 10.58
N PRO A 64 -5.61 6.07 11.53
CA PRO A 64 -4.70 6.05 12.67
C PRO A 64 -3.30 5.61 12.26
N TYR A 65 -2.28 6.01 13.02
CA TYR A 65 -0.96 5.41 12.92
C TYR A 65 -1.01 3.96 13.41
N LYS A 66 -0.42 3.04 12.63
CA LYS A 66 -0.32 1.61 12.94
C LYS A 66 1.13 1.13 13.09
N GLN A 67 2.01 2.07 13.42
CA GLN A 67 3.43 1.83 13.62
C GLN A 67 3.65 0.97 14.87
N ILE A 68 4.49 -0.07 14.74
CA ILE A 68 4.88 -0.97 15.83
C ILE A 68 6.36 -0.85 16.19
N GLU A 69 7.18 -0.35 15.27
CA GLU A 69 8.59 0.00 15.44
C GLU A 69 8.95 1.07 14.39
N ASP A 70 10.13 1.67 14.48
CA ASP A 70 10.58 2.66 13.49
C ASP A 70 10.54 2.08 12.06
N GLY A 71 9.90 2.80 11.15
CA GLY A 71 9.65 2.33 9.78
C GLY A 71 8.72 1.12 9.65
N LYS A 72 8.16 0.52 10.72
CA LYS A 72 7.44 -0.76 10.64
C LYS A 72 5.99 -0.64 11.09
N ALA A 73 5.06 -1.10 10.27
CA ALA A 73 3.63 -1.07 10.59
C ALA A 73 2.89 -2.35 10.18
N VAL A 74 1.74 -2.58 10.80
CA VAL A 74 0.86 -3.71 10.49
C VAL A 74 -0.51 -3.18 10.08
N MET A 75 -0.95 -3.45 8.85
CA MET A 75 -2.23 -2.98 8.32
C MET A 75 -3.34 -4.02 8.43
N ALA A 76 -2.98 -5.30 8.34
CA ALA A 76 -3.89 -6.44 8.44
C ALA A 76 -3.94 -7.00 9.87
N SER A 77 -5.14 -7.29 10.37
CA SER A 77 -5.28 -7.96 11.67
C SER A 77 -4.78 -9.41 11.60
N THR A 78 -4.54 -10.01 12.76
CA THR A 78 -4.13 -11.42 12.86
C THR A 78 -5.12 -12.38 12.18
N GLU A 79 -6.42 -12.06 12.21
CA GLU A 79 -7.46 -12.81 11.49
C GLU A 79 -7.24 -12.79 9.97
N TYR A 80 -6.97 -11.61 9.40
CA TYR A 80 -6.74 -11.46 7.96
C TYR A 80 -5.43 -12.11 7.53
N LEU A 81 -4.39 -11.99 8.37
CA LEU A 81 -3.10 -12.67 8.13
C LEU A 81 -3.26 -14.20 8.14
N LYS A 82 -4.09 -14.76 9.03
CA LYS A 82 -4.41 -16.19 9.05
C LYS A 82 -5.21 -16.59 7.80
N LYS A 83 -6.26 -15.83 7.47
CA LYS A 83 -7.15 -16.11 6.33
C LYS A 83 -6.42 -16.04 4.98
N TYR A 84 -5.82 -14.90 4.67
CA TYR A 84 -5.27 -14.62 3.34
C TYR A 84 -3.79 -14.93 3.21
N GLY A 85 -3.07 -14.94 4.34
CA GLY A 85 -1.62 -15.12 4.37
C GLY A 85 -0.90 -13.77 4.47
N PRO A 86 0.19 -13.69 5.26
CA PRO A 86 0.98 -12.47 5.36
C PRO A 86 1.69 -12.13 4.04
N PHE A 87 1.56 -10.87 3.62
CA PHE A 87 2.29 -10.26 2.52
C PHE A 87 3.06 -9.06 3.05
N LEU A 88 4.37 -9.03 2.82
CA LEU A 88 5.23 -7.95 3.31
C LEU A 88 5.49 -6.93 2.20
N PHE A 89 5.22 -5.66 2.49
CA PHE A 89 5.59 -4.58 1.58
C PHE A 89 6.84 -3.86 2.09
N LEU A 90 7.79 -3.61 1.19
CA LEU A 90 9.02 -2.87 1.45
C LEU A 90 9.04 -1.60 0.60
N PHE A 91 9.20 -0.45 1.25
CA PHE A 91 9.25 0.84 0.57
C PHE A 91 10.53 1.59 0.89
N ASP A 92 11.09 2.22 -0.13
CA ASP A 92 12.18 3.18 -0.02
C ASP A 92 11.69 4.54 -0.54
N VAL A 93 11.65 5.55 0.32
CA VAL A 93 11.25 6.91 -0.03
C VAL A 93 12.47 7.81 -0.09
N LYS A 94 12.74 8.33 -1.30
CA LYS A 94 13.83 9.25 -1.60
C LYS A 94 13.29 10.52 -2.23
N ASP A 95 14.06 11.60 -2.18
CA ASP A 95 13.72 12.83 -2.88
C ASP A 95 14.27 12.85 -4.32
N ALA A 96 14.02 13.94 -5.04
CA ALA A 96 14.42 14.09 -6.43
C ALA A 96 15.95 13.95 -6.67
N LYS A 97 16.76 14.20 -5.64
CA LYS A 97 18.23 14.11 -5.66
C LYS A 97 18.73 12.72 -5.27
N GLY A 98 17.85 11.85 -4.78
CA GLY A 98 18.20 10.50 -4.32
C GLY A 98 18.49 10.43 -2.82
N ASP A 99 18.32 11.53 -2.08
CA ASP A 99 18.50 11.55 -0.63
C ASP A 99 17.34 10.82 0.05
N PRO A 100 17.58 10.00 1.09
CA PRO A 100 16.50 9.37 1.86
C PRO A 100 15.63 10.43 2.53
N VAL A 101 14.31 10.18 2.59
CA VAL A 101 13.36 11.07 3.25
C VAL A 101 12.91 10.42 4.57
N PRO A 102 13.58 10.71 5.69
CA PRO A 102 13.17 10.20 7.00
C PRO A 102 11.87 10.87 7.47
N ASN A 103 11.10 10.15 8.29
CA ASN A 103 9.82 10.60 8.83
C ASN A 103 8.78 10.99 7.75
N ALA A 104 8.92 10.51 6.52
CA ALA A 104 7.88 10.64 5.51
C ALA A 104 6.66 9.83 5.97
N THR A 105 5.48 10.44 5.95
CA THR A 105 4.23 9.77 6.29
C THR A 105 3.66 9.10 5.06
N LEU A 106 3.36 7.80 5.17
CA LEU A 106 2.65 7.00 4.18
C LEU A 106 1.25 6.71 4.74
N ASP A 107 0.22 7.38 4.19
CA ASP A 107 -1.18 7.10 4.49
C ASP A 107 -1.73 6.07 3.49
N TRP A 108 -2.02 4.88 4.02
CA TRP A 108 -2.27 3.64 3.29
C TRP A 108 -3.75 3.27 3.29
N TRP A 109 -4.24 2.78 2.15
CA TRP A 109 -5.47 2.01 2.09
C TRP A 109 -5.46 0.99 0.94
N GLN A 110 -6.13 -0.15 1.14
CA GLN A 110 -6.27 -1.17 0.11
C GLN A 110 -7.57 -1.96 0.28
N ALA A 111 -7.91 -2.75 -0.73
CA ALA A 111 -8.85 -3.86 -0.59
C ALA A 111 -8.20 -5.05 0.12
N ASP A 112 -9.02 -5.95 0.66
CA ASP A 112 -8.56 -7.29 1.03
C ASP A 112 -8.25 -8.15 -0.22
N SER A 113 -7.83 -9.39 0.00
CA SER A 113 -7.50 -10.32 -1.10
C SER A 113 -8.70 -10.76 -1.92
N ASP A 114 -9.94 -10.51 -1.46
CA ASP A 114 -11.17 -10.78 -2.19
C ASP A 114 -11.68 -9.52 -2.94
N GLY A 115 -10.95 -8.39 -2.87
CA GLY A 115 -11.32 -7.13 -3.52
C GLY A 115 -12.28 -6.24 -2.71
N GLY A 116 -12.52 -6.57 -1.44
CA GLY A 116 -13.42 -5.83 -0.55
C GLY A 116 -12.77 -4.63 0.13
N TYR A 117 -13.42 -3.45 0.04
CA TYR A 117 -13.06 -2.26 0.82
C TYR A 117 -13.94 -2.08 2.06
N TYR A 118 -13.32 -1.63 3.15
CA TYR A 118 -13.99 -1.39 4.42
C TYR A 118 -14.17 0.12 4.65
N PHE A 119 -15.42 0.54 4.92
CA PHE A 119 -15.77 1.96 5.15
C PHE A 119 -16.25 2.23 6.57
N ARG A 120 -16.62 1.18 7.32
CA ARG A 120 -17.11 1.30 8.70
C ARG A 120 -16.00 1.10 9.74
N SER A 121 -14.83 0.65 9.30
CA SER A 121 -13.65 0.41 10.14
C SER A 121 -12.37 0.84 9.43
N TRP A 122 -11.29 1.00 10.20
CA TRP A 122 -9.93 1.21 9.70
C TRP A 122 -9.23 -0.10 9.27
N THR A 123 -10.00 -1.13 8.92
CA THR A 123 -9.48 -2.40 8.39
C THR A 123 -8.69 -2.12 7.11
N LEU A 124 -7.43 -2.58 7.05
CA LEU A 124 -6.51 -2.37 5.92
C LEU A 124 -6.28 -0.88 5.55
N ARG A 125 -6.40 0.02 6.54
CA ARG A 125 -6.11 1.45 6.45
C ARG A 125 -5.24 1.89 7.60
N GLY A 126 -4.31 2.81 7.40
CA GLY A 126 -3.47 3.33 8.47
C GLY A 126 -2.29 4.13 7.98
N LYS A 127 -1.53 4.68 8.93
CA LYS A 127 -0.31 5.44 8.65
C LYS A 127 0.92 4.77 9.21
N VAL A 128 2.03 4.94 8.51
CA VAL A 128 3.39 4.63 8.97
C VAL A 128 4.31 5.79 8.61
N THR A 129 5.33 6.03 9.43
CA THR A 129 6.42 6.95 9.08
C THR A 129 7.66 6.18 8.69
N THR A 130 8.41 6.67 7.69
CA THR A 130 9.69 6.07 7.31
C THR A 130 10.76 6.24 8.39
N ASP A 131 11.67 5.27 8.46
CA ASP A 131 12.83 5.30 9.36
C ASP A 131 13.87 6.36 8.93
N ALA A 132 14.98 6.41 9.68
CA ALA A 132 16.11 7.32 9.39
C ALA A 132 16.73 7.16 7.98
N HIS A 133 16.53 6.02 7.33
CA HIS A 133 17.01 5.73 5.98
C HIS A 133 15.93 5.92 4.90
N GLY A 134 14.76 6.47 5.27
CA GLY A 134 13.65 6.64 4.35
C GLY A 134 12.90 5.35 4.03
N ARG A 135 13.05 4.30 4.85
CA ARG A 135 12.45 2.99 4.60
C ARG A 135 11.18 2.80 5.39
N ALA A 136 10.22 2.07 4.81
CA ALA A 136 9.06 1.56 5.52
C ALA A 136 8.80 0.09 5.17
N GLU A 137 8.45 -0.71 6.17
CA GLU A 137 8.03 -2.09 6.05
C GLU A 137 6.60 -2.23 6.57
N VAL A 138 5.70 -2.72 5.73
CA VAL A 138 4.28 -2.78 6.03
C VAL A 138 3.78 -4.21 5.86
N LEU A 139 3.41 -4.84 6.96
CA LEU A 139 2.80 -6.16 6.95
C LEU A 139 1.30 -6.04 6.68
N SER A 140 0.84 -6.68 5.61
CA SER A 140 -0.56 -6.69 5.21
C SER A 140 -0.92 -8.01 4.52
N VAL A 141 -1.90 -7.99 3.62
CA VAL A 141 -2.30 -9.09 2.74
C VAL A 141 -2.21 -8.64 1.28
N ASN A 142 -2.05 -9.59 0.36
CA ASN A 142 -2.05 -9.29 -1.08
C ASN A 142 -3.41 -8.66 -1.49
N PRO A 143 -3.45 -7.46 -2.09
CA PRO A 143 -4.71 -6.86 -2.53
C PRO A 143 -5.31 -7.62 -3.72
N GLY A 144 -6.60 -7.93 -3.62
CA GLY A 144 -7.36 -8.53 -4.72
C GLY A 144 -7.71 -7.52 -5.81
N GLU A 145 -7.97 -8.02 -7.02
CA GLU A 145 -8.65 -7.22 -8.05
C GLU A 145 -10.04 -6.83 -7.57
N TYR A 146 -10.51 -5.65 -7.97
CA TYR A 146 -11.87 -5.22 -7.64
C TYR A 146 -12.51 -4.46 -8.80
N GLY A 147 -13.84 -4.40 -8.81
CA GLY A 147 -14.62 -3.82 -9.89
C GLY A 147 -15.74 -4.76 -10.31
N ILE A 148 -16.59 -4.29 -11.21
CA ILE A 148 -17.74 -5.04 -11.71
C ILE A 148 -17.38 -5.50 -13.13
N PRO A 149 -17.52 -6.80 -13.49
CA PRO A 149 -17.11 -7.30 -14.80
C PRO A 149 -17.61 -6.48 -15.99
N LEU A 150 -18.82 -5.92 -15.92
CA LEU A 150 -19.42 -5.10 -16.97
C LEU A 150 -18.84 -3.68 -17.07
N MET A 151 -18.27 -3.15 -15.98
CA MET A 151 -17.75 -1.78 -15.86
C MET A 151 -16.22 -1.72 -15.86
N GLY A 152 -15.57 -2.87 -16.02
CA GLY A 152 -14.11 -3.01 -15.94
C GLY A 152 -13.63 -3.44 -14.55
N LYS A 153 -12.37 -3.88 -14.50
CA LYS A 153 -11.68 -4.28 -13.28
C LYS A 153 -10.48 -3.37 -13.03
N ARG A 154 -10.15 -3.19 -11.76
CA ARG A 154 -8.91 -2.61 -11.26
C ARG A 154 -7.98 -3.77 -10.89
N SER A 155 -6.72 -3.70 -11.29
CA SER A 155 -5.72 -4.69 -10.83
C SER A 155 -5.55 -4.60 -9.32
N GLY A 156 -5.10 -5.67 -8.66
CA GLY A 156 -4.75 -5.63 -7.24
C GLY A 156 -3.73 -4.53 -6.96
N HIS A 157 -4.04 -3.61 -6.04
CA HIS A 157 -3.14 -2.54 -5.67
C HIS A 157 -3.40 -2.03 -4.25
N VAL A 158 -2.39 -1.33 -3.75
CA VAL A 158 -2.45 -0.50 -2.57
C VAL A 158 -2.44 0.96 -3.00
N HIS A 159 -3.15 1.81 -2.29
CA HIS A 159 -3.03 3.24 -2.42
C HIS A 159 -2.16 3.87 -1.33
N LEU A 160 -1.45 4.93 -1.69
CA LEU A 160 -0.59 5.69 -0.81
C LEU A 160 -0.74 7.19 -1.04
N ASN A 161 -0.93 7.91 0.04
CA ASN A 161 -0.73 9.35 0.12
C ASN A 161 0.56 9.59 0.91
N ILE A 162 1.59 10.13 0.26
CA ILE A 162 2.95 10.27 0.80
C ILE A 162 3.26 11.76 1.01
N SER A 163 3.60 12.13 2.25
CA SER A 163 4.10 13.46 2.59
C SER A 163 5.47 13.38 3.26
N GLY A 164 6.47 14.01 2.65
CA GLY A 164 7.79 14.23 3.26
C GLY A 164 7.81 15.44 4.19
N SER A 165 9.00 15.98 4.46
CA SER A 165 9.17 17.19 5.27
C SER A 165 8.37 18.38 4.71
N ALA A 166 7.56 19.02 5.56
CA ALA A 166 6.75 20.17 5.22
C ALA A 166 7.61 21.31 4.63
N GLY A 167 7.13 21.93 3.55
CA GLY A 167 7.86 23.00 2.85
C GLY A 167 9.05 22.53 2.01
N LYS A 168 9.44 21.24 2.07
CA LYS A 168 10.53 20.68 1.23
C LYS A 168 10.02 19.80 0.10
N HIS A 169 8.99 18.98 0.35
CA HIS A 169 8.52 17.99 -0.63
C HIS A 169 7.07 18.22 -1.02
N ARG A 170 6.74 17.97 -2.29
CA ARG A 170 5.37 17.92 -2.79
C ARG A 170 4.68 16.65 -2.31
N PHE A 171 3.41 16.78 -1.97
CA PHE A 171 2.54 15.66 -1.65
C PHE A 171 2.35 14.76 -2.88
N MET A 172 2.43 13.45 -2.69
CA MET A 172 2.24 12.45 -3.75
C MET A 172 1.05 11.56 -3.41
N THR A 173 0.12 11.44 -4.36
CA THR A 173 -0.90 10.40 -4.35
C THR A 173 -0.50 9.37 -5.39
N THR A 174 -0.37 8.11 -4.98
CA THR A 174 0.10 7.03 -5.84
C THR A 174 -0.61 5.72 -5.55
N GLN A 175 -0.39 4.74 -6.42
CA GLN A 175 -0.81 3.36 -6.23
C GLN A 175 0.41 2.45 -6.39
N VAL A 176 0.37 1.30 -5.73
CA VAL A 176 1.37 0.23 -5.87
C VAL A 176 0.65 -1.01 -6.36
N TYR A 177 0.86 -1.35 -7.63
CA TYR A 177 0.21 -2.49 -8.25
C TYR A 177 0.94 -3.78 -7.88
N VAL A 178 0.17 -4.81 -7.58
CA VAL A 178 0.66 -6.17 -7.33
C VAL A 178 0.05 -7.06 -8.41
N CYS A 179 0.83 -7.34 -9.46
CA CYS A 179 0.38 -8.12 -10.62
C CYS A 179 1.20 -9.39 -10.77
N GLU A 180 0.52 -10.50 -11.09
CA GLU A 180 1.14 -11.81 -11.23
C GLU A 180 2.38 -11.81 -12.12
N GLY A 181 3.42 -12.50 -11.66
CA GLY A 181 4.69 -12.62 -12.38
C GLY A 181 5.41 -11.29 -12.63
N ASN A 182 5.07 -10.23 -11.90
CA ASN A 182 5.58 -8.87 -12.11
C ASN A 182 5.32 -8.35 -13.54
N ARG A 183 4.18 -8.73 -14.13
CA ARG A 183 3.79 -8.31 -15.49
C ARG A 183 2.88 -7.07 -15.42
N SER A 184 3.18 -6.05 -16.21
CA SER A 184 2.38 -4.81 -16.23
C SER A 184 1.04 -4.93 -16.96
N GLU A 185 0.72 -6.08 -17.58
CA GLU A 185 -0.50 -6.25 -18.39
C GLU A 185 -1.78 -5.89 -17.63
N GLY A 186 -1.87 -6.25 -16.34
CA GLY A 186 -2.98 -5.86 -15.48
C GLY A 186 -3.13 -4.34 -15.42
N VAL A 187 -2.03 -3.62 -15.17
CA VAL A 187 -1.99 -2.15 -15.13
C VAL A 187 -2.40 -1.54 -16.47
N GLN A 188 -1.98 -2.13 -17.59
CA GLN A 188 -2.35 -1.66 -18.93
C GLN A 188 -3.86 -1.80 -19.19
N LYS A 189 -4.49 -2.85 -18.68
CA LYS A 189 -5.93 -3.16 -18.84
C LYS A 189 -6.79 -2.56 -17.72
N ASP A 190 -6.17 -1.92 -16.73
CA ASP A 190 -6.86 -1.36 -15.58
C ASP A 190 -7.83 -0.24 -16.03
N MET A 191 -9.10 -0.36 -15.64
CA MET A 191 -10.15 0.57 -16.07
C MET A 191 -9.87 2.04 -15.71
N ALA A 192 -9.10 2.31 -14.65
CA ALA A 192 -8.76 3.68 -14.26
C ALA A 192 -7.82 4.36 -15.27
N ASN A 193 -7.22 3.59 -16.18
CA ASN A 193 -6.35 4.09 -17.24
C ASN A 193 -7.09 4.29 -18.58
N PHE A 194 -8.41 4.07 -18.64
CA PHE A 194 -9.16 4.25 -19.90
C PHE A 194 -9.02 5.66 -20.49
N MET A 195 -8.92 6.68 -19.64
CA MET A 195 -8.81 8.09 -20.04
C MET A 195 -7.44 8.73 -19.73
N ARG A 196 -6.42 7.94 -19.40
CA ARG A 196 -5.07 8.45 -19.06
C ARG A 196 -3.98 7.43 -19.34
N ALA A 197 -2.73 7.87 -19.41
CA ALA A 197 -1.60 6.96 -19.58
C ALA A 197 -1.51 5.93 -18.42
N PRO A 198 -1.35 4.63 -18.72
CA PRO A 198 -1.13 3.60 -17.72
C PRO A 198 0.14 3.84 -16.90
N ARG A 199 0.04 3.62 -15.58
CA ARG A 199 1.16 3.81 -14.64
C ARG A 199 1.93 2.51 -14.41
N ALA A 200 2.42 1.88 -15.48
CA ALA A 200 3.17 0.62 -15.37
C ALA A 200 4.40 0.73 -14.45
N GLY A 201 5.01 1.92 -14.36
CA GLY A 201 6.10 2.20 -13.42
C GLY A 201 5.71 2.09 -11.94
N ASN A 202 4.42 2.07 -11.61
CA ASN A 202 3.90 1.89 -10.24
C ASN A 202 3.76 0.40 -9.82
N LEU A 203 4.18 -0.53 -10.67
CA LEU A 203 4.23 -1.95 -10.34
C LEU A 203 5.28 -2.22 -9.24
N ALA A 204 4.90 -2.95 -8.20
CA ALA A 204 5.85 -3.49 -7.23
C ALA A 204 6.63 -4.64 -7.85
N THR A 205 7.90 -4.77 -7.47
CA THR A 205 8.64 -6.00 -7.76
C THR A 205 8.34 -6.98 -6.65
N CYS A 206 7.67 -8.07 -6.98
CA CYS A 206 7.24 -9.07 -6.01
C CYS A 206 8.03 -10.37 -6.14
N TRP A 207 8.27 -11.01 -4.99
CA TRP A 207 8.89 -12.32 -4.89
C TRP A 207 8.10 -13.23 -3.97
N SER A 208 8.03 -14.50 -4.32
CA SER A 208 7.44 -15.55 -3.49
C SER A 208 8.47 -16.22 -2.58
N LEU A 209 7.97 -16.79 -1.49
CA LEU A 209 8.73 -17.57 -0.52
C LEU A 209 8.17 -18.99 -0.46
N PRO A 210 8.58 -19.90 -1.37
CA PRO A 210 7.98 -21.23 -1.47
C PRO A 210 8.08 -22.07 -0.18
N ALA A 211 9.13 -21.87 0.62
CA ALA A 211 9.28 -22.55 1.92
C ALA A 211 8.11 -22.25 2.88
N ALA A 212 7.58 -21.02 2.84
CA ALA A 212 6.44 -20.59 3.64
C ALA A 212 5.08 -21.05 3.05
N ASN A 213 5.08 -21.68 1.88
CA ASN A 213 3.87 -22.02 1.12
C ASN A 213 3.92 -23.47 0.59
N GLY A 214 4.37 -24.42 1.42
CA GLY A 214 4.35 -25.86 1.10
C GLY A 214 5.22 -26.24 -0.11
N GLY A 215 6.26 -25.47 -0.40
CA GLY A 215 7.14 -25.66 -1.56
C GLY A 215 6.62 -25.01 -2.86
N GLN A 216 5.44 -24.38 -2.84
CA GLN A 216 4.84 -23.76 -4.03
C GLN A 216 5.05 -22.24 -4.04
N ARG A 217 5.19 -21.65 -5.23
CA ARG A 217 5.23 -20.19 -5.37
C ARG A 217 3.87 -19.59 -4.99
N PHE A 218 3.90 -18.37 -4.46
CA PHE A 218 2.69 -17.57 -4.25
C PHE A 218 2.31 -16.92 -5.58
N GLY A 219 1.29 -17.48 -6.24
CA GLY A 219 0.96 -17.16 -7.63
C GLY A 219 2.16 -17.41 -8.55
N ASP A 220 2.33 -16.53 -9.54
CA ASP A 220 3.42 -16.60 -10.52
C ASP A 220 4.68 -15.81 -10.10
N PHE A 221 4.76 -15.28 -8.87
CA PHE A 221 5.91 -14.47 -8.49
C PHE A 221 7.21 -15.28 -8.50
N PRO A 222 8.31 -14.73 -9.05
CA PRO A 222 9.61 -15.38 -8.99
C PRO A 222 10.00 -15.62 -7.52
N GLN A 223 10.79 -16.67 -7.26
CA GLN A 223 11.29 -16.91 -5.92
C GLN A 223 12.28 -15.80 -5.52
N LEU A 224 12.27 -15.39 -4.24
CA LEU A 224 13.25 -14.45 -3.72
C LEU A 224 14.68 -14.98 -3.97
N PRO A 225 15.58 -14.21 -4.61
CA PRO A 225 16.95 -14.64 -4.86
C PRO A 225 17.69 -14.97 -3.56
N LYS A 226 18.38 -16.11 -3.50
CA LYS A 226 19.15 -16.52 -2.31
C LYS A 226 20.24 -15.51 -1.91
N ALA A 227 20.72 -14.70 -2.86
CA ALA A 227 21.71 -13.66 -2.61
C ALA A 227 21.13 -12.42 -1.88
N ASP A 228 19.81 -12.24 -1.87
CA ASP A 228 19.16 -11.13 -1.18
C ASP A 228 19.01 -11.42 0.33
N THR A 229 20.15 -11.34 1.01
CA THR A 229 20.24 -11.60 2.45
C THR A 229 19.63 -10.48 3.30
N GLU A 230 19.49 -9.26 2.75
CA GLU A 230 18.87 -8.14 3.47
C GLU A 230 17.36 -8.35 3.58
N THR A 231 16.70 -8.66 2.46
CA THR A 231 15.27 -8.97 2.45
C THR A 231 14.97 -10.22 3.29
N ALA A 232 15.81 -11.26 3.21
CA ALA A 232 15.67 -12.45 4.05
C ALA A 232 15.68 -12.14 5.56
N LYS A 233 16.61 -11.28 6.03
CA LYS A 233 16.66 -10.87 7.44
C LYS A 233 15.42 -10.10 7.88
N ARG A 234 14.87 -9.25 7.02
CA ARG A 234 13.61 -8.52 7.31
C ARG A 234 12.45 -9.50 7.42
N ILE A 235 12.37 -10.49 6.53
CA ILE A 235 11.36 -11.56 6.58
C ILE A 235 11.49 -12.37 7.88
N ASP A 236 12.70 -12.77 8.27
CA ASP A 236 12.93 -13.52 9.52
C ASP A 236 12.44 -12.74 10.75
N TRP A 237 12.69 -11.43 10.79
CA TRP A 237 12.17 -10.57 11.84
C TRP A 237 10.63 -10.57 11.87
N TRP A 238 9.98 -10.41 10.72
CA TRP A 238 8.52 -10.43 10.62
C TRP A 238 7.93 -11.81 10.98
N ASN A 239 8.56 -12.91 10.57
CA ASN A 239 8.14 -14.26 10.92
C ASN A 239 8.26 -14.53 12.43
N ALA A 240 9.33 -14.07 13.07
CA ALA A 240 9.46 -14.13 14.53
C ALA A 240 8.31 -13.37 15.21
N LYS A 241 7.98 -12.17 14.71
CA LYS A 241 6.88 -11.35 15.23
C LYS A 241 5.51 -11.97 14.98
N LEU A 242 5.27 -12.58 13.81
CA LEU A 242 4.04 -13.34 13.51
C LEU A 242 3.85 -14.47 14.53
N LYS A 243 4.92 -15.23 14.81
CA LYS A 243 4.91 -16.32 15.79
C LYS A 243 4.62 -15.84 17.21
N GLU A 244 5.23 -14.74 17.65
CA GLU A 244 4.93 -14.09 18.95
C GLU A 244 3.43 -13.74 19.08
N ARG A 245 2.73 -13.54 17.96
CA ARG A 245 1.29 -13.19 17.90
C ARG A 245 0.38 -14.36 17.60
N GLY A 246 0.87 -15.59 17.63
CA GLY A 246 0.08 -16.78 17.37
C GLY A 246 -0.47 -16.85 15.95
N VAL A 247 0.23 -16.23 14.99
CA VAL A 247 0.02 -16.44 13.56
C VAL A 247 1.07 -17.45 13.09
N GLU A 248 0.63 -18.69 12.84
CA GLU A 248 1.53 -19.78 12.42
C GLU A 248 1.98 -19.65 10.96
N ARG A 249 1.24 -18.91 10.14
CA ARG A 249 1.60 -18.64 8.75
C ARG A 249 2.76 -17.64 8.71
N GLU A 250 3.78 -17.98 7.93
CA GLU A 250 4.90 -17.09 7.62
C GLU A 250 4.56 -16.17 6.44
N VAL A 251 5.41 -15.17 6.21
CA VAL A 251 5.34 -14.30 5.03
C VAL A 251 5.40 -15.14 3.75
N LEU A 252 4.37 -15.04 2.90
CA LEU A 252 4.25 -15.84 1.68
C LEU A 252 4.94 -15.19 0.48
N ALA A 253 4.93 -13.85 0.47
CA ALA A 253 5.50 -13.04 -0.59
C ALA A 253 5.87 -11.67 -0.06
N VAL A 254 6.82 -11.04 -0.75
CA VAL A 254 7.29 -9.69 -0.49
C VAL A 254 7.16 -8.85 -1.75
N GLY A 255 6.69 -7.61 -1.62
CA GLY A 255 6.61 -6.64 -2.71
C GLY A 255 7.45 -5.41 -2.38
N GLN A 256 8.37 -5.03 -3.25
CA GLN A 256 9.22 -3.85 -3.08
C GLN A 256 8.83 -2.74 -4.05
N LYS A 257 8.82 -1.49 -3.56
CA LYS A 257 8.60 -0.32 -4.39
C LYS A 257 9.33 0.93 -3.87
N ASP A 258 10.02 1.60 -4.78
CA ASP A 258 10.68 2.88 -4.49
C ASP A 258 9.76 4.06 -4.84
N PHE A 259 9.83 5.12 -4.04
CA PHE A 259 9.15 6.39 -4.27
C PHE A 259 10.15 7.54 -4.36
N LYS A 260 9.95 8.40 -5.35
CA LYS A 260 10.75 9.59 -5.58
C LYS A 260 9.90 10.85 -5.39
N LEU A 261 10.00 11.48 -4.23
CA LEU A 261 9.27 12.71 -3.92
C LEU A 261 9.85 13.90 -4.69
N THR A 262 8.97 14.71 -5.26
CA THR A 262 9.35 15.96 -5.92
C THR A 262 9.68 17.02 -4.87
N LEU A 263 10.74 17.79 -5.09
CA LEU A 263 11.07 18.96 -4.26
C LEU A 263 10.11 20.13 -4.57
N LEU A 264 9.86 20.99 -3.59
CA LEU A 264 9.03 22.19 -3.76
C LEU A 264 9.75 23.30 -4.51
#